data_AF-A0A1F8QWN1-F1
#
_entry.id   AF-A0A1F8QWN1-F1
#
_cell.length_a   1.000
_cell.length_b   1.000
_cell.length_c   1.000
_cell.angle_alpha   90.00
_cell.angle_beta   90.00
_cell.angle_gamma   90.00
#
_symmetry.space_group_name_H-M   'P 1'
#
loop_
_entity.id
_entity.type
_entity.pdbx_description
1 polymer ?
#
loop_
_entity_poly.entity_id
_entity_poly.type
_entity_poly.pdbx_seq_one_letter_code
_entity_poly.pdbx_strand_id
1 'polypeptide(L)'
;MSISARVLKSIAALFHIPPDTLDYFFASAHVGRPAETLLPFPAELIPVGARLILRGWLNNKFFPTNRDWILPYWAERQFDPRDHSFLPRGFNLYTINYTHRDWTMIGNAKREREAIVDLRGLVTSWFDGWSLDV
;
A
#
# COMPACT_ATOMS: atom_id res chain seq x y z
N MET A 1 -2.98 -26.20 -16.77
CA MET A 1 -3.44 -25.52 -15.53
C MET A 1 -3.16 -26.42 -14.34
N SER A 2 -2.42 -25.94 -13.34
CA SER A 2 -2.17 -26.67 -12.09
C SER A 2 -3.48 -26.91 -11.31
N ILE A 3 -3.55 -27.99 -10.52
CA ILE A 3 -4.70 -28.33 -9.66
C ILE A 3 -5.02 -27.17 -8.71
N SER A 4 -3.99 -26.50 -8.18
CA SER A 4 -4.14 -25.33 -7.31
C SER A 4 -4.88 -24.17 -7.98
N ALA A 5 -4.62 -23.92 -9.26
CA ALA A 5 -5.28 -22.86 -10.03
C ALA A 5 -6.77 -23.18 -10.27
N ARG A 6 -7.12 -24.46 -10.47
CA ARG A 6 -8.52 -24.88 -10.60
C ARG A 6 -9.28 -24.71 -9.29
N VAL A 7 -8.69 -25.13 -8.16
CA VAL A 7 -9.28 -24.95 -6.83
C VAL A 7 -9.51 -23.47 -6.51
N LEU A 8 -8.51 -22.61 -6.78
CA LEU A 8 -8.63 -21.18 -6.53
C LEU A 8 -9.73 -20.53 -7.38
N LYS A 9 -9.84 -20.89 -8.67
CA LYS A 9 -10.92 -20.41 -9.55
C LYS A 9 -12.30 -20.88 -9.09
N SER A 10 -12.43 -22.12 -8.62
CA SER A 10 -13.68 -22.62 -8.06
C SER A 10 -14.09 -21.89 -6.78
N ILE A 11 -13.13 -21.60 -5.88
CA ILE A 11 -13.40 -20.80 -4.67
C ILE A 11 -13.78 -19.36 -5.06
N ALA A 12 -13.09 -18.74 -6.02
CA ALA A 12 -13.41 -17.39 -6.46
C ALA A 12 -14.81 -17.29 -7.11
N ALA A 13 -15.21 -18.32 -7.87
CA ALA A 13 -16.55 -18.42 -8.44
C ALA A 13 -17.65 -18.45 -7.36
N LEU A 14 -17.36 -19.05 -6.19
CA LEU A 14 -18.27 -19.04 -5.03
C LEU A 14 -18.57 -17.61 -4.53
N PHE A 15 -17.64 -16.68 -4.73
CA PHE A 15 -17.77 -15.27 -4.37
C PHE A 15 -18.16 -14.38 -5.57
N HIS A 16 -18.68 -14.96 -6.66
CA HIS A 16 -19.04 -14.25 -7.90
C HIS A 16 -17.89 -13.46 -8.54
N ILE A 17 -16.64 -13.84 -8.28
CA ILE A 17 -15.47 -13.23 -8.93
C ILE A 17 -15.35 -13.81 -10.33
N PRO A 18 -15.34 -12.97 -11.39
CA PRO A 18 -15.19 -13.43 -12.76
C PRO A 18 -13.91 -14.29 -12.96
N PRO A 19 -13.97 -15.42 -13.69
CA PRO A 19 -12.84 -16.35 -13.81
C PRO A 19 -11.58 -15.75 -14.45
N ASP A 20 -11.76 -14.75 -15.31
CA ASP A 20 -10.72 -13.95 -15.98
C ASP A 20 -9.97 -13.03 -15.01
N THR A 21 -10.57 -12.65 -13.88
CA THR A 21 -9.91 -11.81 -12.85
C THR A 21 -8.66 -12.49 -12.31
N LEU A 22 -8.72 -13.82 -12.11
CA LEU A 22 -7.56 -14.59 -11.65
C LEU A 22 -6.53 -14.84 -12.74
N ASP A 23 -6.88 -14.69 -14.01
CA ASP A 23 -5.93 -14.88 -15.11
C ASP A 23 -4.83 -13.83 -15.09
N TYR A 24 -5.14 -12.58 -14.70
CA TYR A 24 -4.12 -11.54 -14.48
C TYR A 24 -3.16 -11.88 -13.33
N PHE A 25 -3.68 -12.48 -12.25
CA PHE A 25 -2.85 -12.91 -11.12
C PHE A 25 -1.93 -14.07 -11.50
N PHE A 26 -2.42 -15.04 -12.27
CA PHE A 26 -1.57 -16.12 -12.76
C PHE A 26 -0.62 -15.65 -13.86
N ALA A 27 -1.03 -14.71 -14.70
CA ALA A 27 -0.16 -14.14 -15.73
C ALA A 27 1.01 -13.38 -15.09
N SER A 28 0.79 -12.60 -14.03
CA SER A 28 1.86 -11.84 -13.36
C SER A 28 2.98 -12.73 -12.81
N ALA A 29 2.65 -13.94 -12.35
CA ALA A 29 3.61 -14.96 -11.94
C ALA A 29 4.56 -15.43 -13.07
N HIS A 30 4.20 -15.17 -14.32
CA HIS A 30 5.00 -15.51 -15.51
C HIS A 30 5.66 -14.28 -16.15
N VAL A 31 5.51 -13.10 -15.55
CA VAL A 31 6.14 -11.86 -16.02
C VAL A 31 7.50 -11.71 -15.32
N GLY A 32 8.57 -11.65 -16.11
CA GLY A 32 9.93 -11.46 -15.61
C GLY A 32 10.71 -12.78 -15.47
N ARG A 33 11.79 -12.76 -14.69
CA ARG A 33 12.56 -13.97 -14.43
C ARG A 33 11.82 -14.84 -13.41
N PRO A 34 11.69 -16.15 -13.66
CA PRO A 34 11.08 -17.05 -12.68
C PRO A 34 11.90 -17.02 -11.40
N ALA A 35 11.22 -16.86 -10.27
CA ALA A 35 11.85 -17.02 -8.97
C ALA A 35 12.25 -18.49 -8.78
N GLU A 36 13.44 -18.75 -8.23
CA GLU A 36 13.90 -20.10 -7.85
C GLU A 36 13.20 -20.58 -6.55
N THR A 37 11.90 -20.34 -6.42
CA THR A 37 11.11 -20.61 -5.21
C THR A 37 9.88 -21.45 -5.54
N LEU A 38 9.32 -22.13 -4.53
CA LEU A 38 8.13 -22.98 -4.65
C LEU A 38 6.89 -22.20 -5.15
N LEU A 39 6.81 -20.92 -4.81
CA LEU A 39 5.81 -19.99 -5.31
C LEU A 39 6.44 -19.04 -6.33
N PRO A 40 5.71 -18.57 -7.34
CA PRO A 40 6.22 -17.62 -8.33
C PRO A 40 6.47 -16.21 -7.77
N PHE A 41 6.17 -15.99 -6.49
CA PHE A 41 6.46 -14.78 -5.74
C PHE A 41 6.92 -15.15 -4.32
N PRO A 42 7.80 -14.36 -3.68
CA PRO A 42 8.19 -14.57 -2.29
C PRO A 42 6.97 -14.49 -1.36
N ALA A 43 6.79 -15.51 -0.52
CA ALA A 43 5.61 -15.62 0.36
C ALA A 43 5.55 -14.47 1.38
N GLU A 44 6.70 -13.92 1.75
CA GLU A 44 6.88 -12.80 2.68
C GLU A 44 6.31 -11.49 2.13
N LEU A 45 6.16 -11.38 0.80
CA LEU A 45 5.54 -10.21 0.18
C LEU A 45 4.01 -10.22 0.30
N ILE A 46 3.39 -11.39 0.49
CA ILE A 46 1.93 -11.49 0.58
C ILE A 46 1.40 -10.68 1.78
N PRO A 47 1.91 -10.85 3.03
CA PRO A 47 1.43 -10.06 4.15
C PRO A 47 1.76 -8.57 4.01
N VAL A 48 2.89 -8.23 3.40
CA VAL A 48 3.30 -6.82 3.19
C VAL A 48 2.35 -6.14 2.20
N GLY A 49 2.11 -6.77 1.04
CA GLY A 49 1.19 -6.27 0.02
C GLY A 49 -0.26 -6.20 0.52
N ALA A 50 -0.72 -7.23 1.22
CA ALA A 50 -2.06 -7.24 1.83
C ALA A 50 -2.24 -6.07 2.81
N ARG A 51 -1.28 -5.82 3.69
CA ARG A 51 -1.33 -4.67 4.62
C ARG A 51 -1.35 -3.34 3.88
N LEU A 52 -0.52 -3.17 2.85
CA LEU A 52 -0.49 -1.94 2.05
C LEU A 52 -1.85 -1.66 1.40
N ILE A 53 -2.44 -2.67 0.75
CA ILE A 53 -3.74 -2.56 0.06
C ILE A 53 -4.85 -2.24 1.06
N LEU A 54 -4.95 -3.00 2.15
CA LEU A 54 -6.02 -2.83 3.14
C LEU A 54 -5.94 -1.49 3.86
N ARG A 55 -4.73 -1.00 4.18
CA ARG A 55 -4.53 0.34 4.73
C ARG A 55 -4.89 1.42 3.72
N GLY A 56 -4.47 1.24 2.47
CA GLY A 56 -4.83 2.15 1.39
C GLY A 56 -6.36 2.24 1.22
N TRP A 57 -7.06 1.11 1.35
CA TRP A 57 -8.52 1.07 1.31
C TRP A 57 -9.16 1.78 2.51
N LEU A 58 -8.65 1.55 3.73
CA LEU A 58 -9.10 2.26 4.93
C LEU A 58 -8.92 3.79 4.79
N ASN A 59 -7.73 4.22 4.37
CA ASN A 59 -7.40 5.62 4.11
C ASN A 59 -8.31 6.25 3.05
N ASN A 60 -8.68 5.48 2.01
CA ASN A 60 -9.58 5.94 0.96
C ASN A 60 -10.98 6.27 1.51
N LYS A 61 -11.39 5.65 2.62
CA LYS A 61 -12.64 5.99 3.32
C LYS A 61 -12.45 7.13 4.31
N PHE A 62 -11.36 7.11 5.09
CA PHE A 62 -11.11 8.06 6.17
C PHE A 62 -10.79 9.48 5.70
N PHE A 63 -9.82 9.66 4.81
CA PHE A 63 -9.35 11.01 4.46
C PHE A 63 -10.40 11.90 3.76
N PRO A 64 -11.27 11.40 2.86
CA PRO A 64 -12.30 12.24 2.27
C PRO A 64 -13.33 12.77 3.26
N THR A 65 -13.62 12.01 4.33
CA THR A 65 -14.65 12.36 5.32
C THR A 65 -14.13 13.20 6.49
N ASN A 66 -12.82 13.18 6.73
CA ASN A 66 -12.18 13.82 7.89
C ASN A 66 -11.21 14.94 7.46
N ARG A 67 -11.60 15.76 6.48
CA ARG A 67 -10.76 16.84 5.93
C ARG A 67 -10.58 18.03 6.88
N ASP A 68 -11.37 18.08 7.95
CA ASP A 68 -11.30 19.05 9.03
C ASP A 68 -10.26 18.70 10.10
N TRP A 69 -9.71 17.49 10.07
CA TRP A 69 -8.69 17.03 11.02
C TRP A 69 -7.29 17.46 10.62
N ILE A 70 -6.34 17.36 11.55
CA ILE A 70 -4.91 17.45 11.22
C ILE A 70 -4.50 16.13 10.56
N LEU A 71 -4.31 16.15 9.25
CA LEU A 71 -3.92 14.97 8.48
C LEU A 71 -2.42 14.97 8.17
N PRO A 72 -1.84 13.81 7.85
CA PRO A 72 -0.44 13.73 7.43
C PRO A 72 -0.19 14.66 6.23
N TYR A 73 1.00 15.26 6.21
CA TYR A 73 1.37 16.24 5.18
C TYR A 73 1.09 15.77 3.75
N TRP A 74 1.47 14.52 3.43
CA TRP A 74 1.26 13.95 2.10
C TRP A 74 -0.23 13.84 1.73
N ALA A 75 -1.10 13.58 2.71
CA ALA A 75 -2.54 13.43 2.50
C ALA A 75 -3.18 14.79 2.23
N GLU A 76 -2.79 15.83 2.97
CA GLU A 76 -3.22 17.21 2.69
C GLU A 76 -2.90 17.63 1.26
N ARG A 77 -1.68 17.33 0.79
CA ARG A 77 -1.21 17.72 -0.54
C ARG A 77 -1.88 16.91 -1.65
N GLN A 78 -2.01 15.59 -1.50
CA GLN A 78 -2.62 14.74 -2.52
C GLN A 78 -4.13 14.97 -2.67
N PHE A 79 -4.77 15.61 -1.69
CA PHE A 79 -6.20 15.91 -1.69
C PHE A 79 -6.53 17.36 -2.09
N ASP A 80 -5.56 18.28 -2.17
CA ASP A 80 -5.80 19.65 -2.66
C ASP A 80 -5.66 19.70 -4.20
N PRO A 81 -6.74 19.95 -4.96
CA PRO A 81 -6.70 20.01 -6.42
C PRO A 81 -5.85 21.15 -6.99
N ARG A 82 -5.40 22.09 -6.15
CA ARG A 82 -4.51 23.19 -6.53
C ARG A 82 -3.04 22.87 -6.28
N ASP A 83 -2.74 21.80 -5.54
CA ASP A 83 -1.38 21.39 -5.26
C ASP A 83 -0.84 20.52 -6.41
N HIS A 84 0.44 20.69 -6.75
CA HIS A 84 1.11 19.94 -7.81
C HIS A 84 1.17 18.42 -7.50
N SER A 85 1.01 18.04 -6.24
CA SER A 85 0.97 16.66 -5.79
C SER A 85 -0.42 16.03 -5.81
N PHE A 86 -1.44 16.74 -6.31
CA PHE A 86 -2.81 16.24 -6.37
C PHE A 86 -2.92 14.90 -7.12
N LEU A 87 -3.67 13.95 -6.56
CA LEU A 87 -3.96 12.68 -7.20
C LEU A 87 -5.45 12.55 -7.53
N PRO A 88 -5.83 12.52 -8.82
CA PRO A 88 -7.22 12.35 -9.22
C PRO A 88 -7.74 10.96 -8.80
N ARG A 89 -8.90 10.94 -8.13
CA ARG A 89 -9.44 9.75 -7.45
C ARG A 89 -10.40 8.89 -8.28
N GLY A 90 -10.58 9.18 -9.57
CA GLY A 90 -11.59 8.51 -10.40
C GLY A 90 -11.44 6.98 -10.45
N PHE A 91 -10.22 6.49 -10.62
CA PHE A 91 -9.92 5.05 -10.66
C PHE A 91 -8.96 4.58 -9.57
N ASN A 92 -8.61 5.47 -8.63
CA ASN A 92 -7.64 5.14 -7.60
C ASN A 92 -8.36 4.52 -6.39
N LEU A 93 -8.35 3.20 -6.32
CA LEU A 93 -9.07 2.41 -5.32
C LEU A 93 -8.40 2.43 -3.93
N TYR A 94 -7.16 2.90 -3.85
CA TYR A 94 -6.36 2.90 -2.63
C TYR A 94 -5.70 4.26 -2.41
N THR A 95 -5.74 4.75 -1.19
CA THR A 95 -5.10 6.01 -0.81
C THR A 95 -3.86 5.72 0.04
N ILE A 96 -2.70 5.79 -0.61
CA ILE A 96 -1.38 5.69 0.02
C ILE A 96 -0.55 6.91 -0.36
N ASN A 97 0.59 7.10 0.30
CA ASN A 97 1.50 8.18 -0.06
C ASN A 97 2.22 7.86 -1.39
N TYR A 98 1.88 8.54 -2.49
CA TYR A 98 2.56 8.40 -3.78
C TYR A 98 3.64 9.46 -4.06
N THR A 99 3.51 10.67 -3.53
CA THR A 99 4.32 11.84 -3.97
C THR A 99 5.37 12.31 -2.98
N HIS A 100 5.21 12.06 -1.68
CA HIS A 100 6.07 12.63 -0.63
C HIS A 100 6.82 11.52 0.11
N ARG A 101 7.62 10.74 -0.61
CA ARG A 101 8.20 9.47 -0.16
C ARG A 101 9.71 9.53 0.12
N ASP A 102 10.32 10.70 -0.05
CA ASP A 102 11.73 10.95 0.20
C ASP A 102 11.95 11.20 1.70
N TRP A 103 11.90 10.11 2.47
CA TRP A 103 12.00 10.13 3.92
C TRP A 103 13.41 9.80 4.40
N THR A 104 13.85 10.46 5.47
CA THR A 104 15.09 10.12 6.17
C THR A 104 14.79 9.25 7.37
N MET A 105 15.44 8.08 7.45
CA MET A 105 15.32 7.18 8.60
C MET A 105 16.46 7.45 9.60
N ILE A 106 16.13 7.56 10.88
CA ILE A 106 17.08 7.77 11.98
C ILE A 106 16.98 6.59 12.94
N GLY A 107 17.99 5.73 12.91
CA GLY A 107 18.07 4.52 13.72
C GLY A 107 19.08 4.60 14.87
N ASN A 108 18.99 3.63 15.79
CA ASN A 108 20.00 3.36 16.81
C ASN A 108 20.18 1.85 16.91
N ALA A 109 21.42 1.37 17.05
CA ALA A 109 21.75 -0.04 17.21
C ALA A 109 21.01 -0.75 18.37
N LYS A 110 20.51 -0.01 19.36
CA LYS A 110 19.72 -0.55 20.49
C LYS A 110 18.20 -0.66 20.20
N ARG A 111 17.74 -0.32 19.00
CA ARG A 111 16.32 -0.30 18.63
C ARG A 111 16.08 -1.16 17.40
N GLU A 112 14.95 -1.87 17.40
CA GLU A 112 14.51 -2.69 16.26
C GLU A 112 13.95 -1.86 15.09
N ARG A 113 13.60 -0.60 15.34
CA ARG A 113 12.90 0.25 14.38
C ARG A 113 13.45 1.68 14.42
N GLU A 114 13.56 2.27 13.25
CA GLU A 114 14.00 3.63 13.01
C GLU A 114 12.85 4.62 13.17
N ALA A 115 13.17 5.83 13.62
CA ALA A 115 12.29 6.97 13.47
C ALA A 115 12.36 7.48 12.03
N ILE A 116 11.30 8.15 11.56
CA ILE A 116 11.23 8.69 10.20
C ILE A 116 11.07 10.21 10.28
N VAL A 117 11.85 10.93 9.49
CA VAL A 117 11.71 12.37 9.25
C VAL A 117 11.23 12.57 7.82
N ASP A 118 10.10 13.24 7.66
CA ASP A 118 9.55 13.55 6.34
C ASP A 118 10.16 14.83 5.72
N LEU A 119 9.75 15.15 4.49
CA LEU A 119 10.22 16.33 3.76
C LEU A 119 9.90 17.68 4.43
N ARG A 120 8.99 17.71 5.40
CA ARG A 120 8.64 18.90 6.19
C ARG A 120 9.37 18.96 7.51
N GLY A 121 10.16 17.94 7.85
CA GLY A 121 10.83 17.82 9.14
C GLY A 121 9.94 17.21 10.23
N LEU A 122 8.74 16.73 9.91
CA LEU A 122 7.88 16.07 10.88
C LEU A 122 8.51 14.74 11.30
N VAL A 123 8.54 14.47 12.60
CA VAL A 123 9.21 13.29 13.16
C VAL A 123 8.19 12.24 13.57
N THR A 124 8.25 11.07 12.94
CA THR A 124 7.48 9.88 13.32
C THR A 124 8.37 8.96 14.14
N SER A 125 8.32 9.09 15.47
CA SER A 125 9.22 8.39 16.39
C SER A 125 8.83 6.94 16.66
N TRP A 126 7.55 6.61 16.50
CA TRP A 126 7.01 5.28 16.75
C TRP A 126 6.61 4.59 15.46
N PHE A 127 6.85 3.28 15.41
CA PHE A 127 6.37 2.47 14.31
C PHE A 127 4.86 2.55 14.23
N ASP A 128 4.38 2.88 13.03
CA ASP A 128 2.96 3.05 12.76
C ASP A 128 2.27 4.13 13.62
N GLY A 129 3.06 5.06 14.15
CA GLY A 129 2.60 6.17 14.95
C GLY A 129 2.33 7.44 14.16
N TRP A 130 1.93 8.48 14.87
CA TRP A 130 1.72 9.81 14.32
C TRP A 130 3.04 10.56 14.15
N SER A 131 3.12 11.37 13.10
CA SER A 131 4.19 12.35 12.96
C SER A 131 3.95 13.50 13.94
N LEU A 132 5.01 13.94 14.61
CA LEU A 132 5.01 15.06 15.54
C LEU A 132 5.45 16.31 14.78
N ASP A 133 4.66 17.38 14.95
CA ASP A 133 5.03 18.74 14.57
C ASP A 133 5.65 19.44 15.79
N VAL A 134 6.60 20.35 15.56
CA VAL A 134 7.38 21.02 16.64
C VAL A 134 6.98 22.48 16.78
#